data_AF-A0AAV4LAN9-F1
#
_entry.id   AF-A0AAV4LAN9-F1
#
_cell.length_a   1.000
_cell.length_b   1.000
_cell.length_c   1.000
_cell.angle_alpha   90.00
_cell.angle_beta   90.00
_cell.angle_gamma   90.00
#
_symmetry.space_group_name_H-M   'P 1'
#
loop_
_entity.id
_entity.type
_entity.pdbx_description
1 polymer ?
#
loop_
_entity_poly.entity_id
_entity_poly.type
_entity_poly.pdbx_seq_one_letter_code
_entity_poly.pdbx_strand_id
1 'polypeptide(L)'
;MKGKKIFSGLSLLVLLLVFATACGNGGATGAAKQSGPSSKNGESSTQQGNQGDWPKELRIGYQKSSLLLFVKQKRSIEERLSSHGVHVSWFEFQSGPPLLEALNAGKIDIGYSGGAPAVLAEANPGSQLVYLAYEPEVARAIVVPKNSTIHSLSDLKGKKVAFAKGSSAHYTLLSALATVGLSISDITPVNLQPSDARTAFERGDVDAWVIWDPYLADAEEHAGARILRMRRVCLANMDLSWEDGNMCSNILKFRTC
;
A
#
# COMPACT_ATOMS: atom_id res chain seq x y z
N MET A 1 -21.54 38.69 -46.05
CA MET A 1 -20.37 39.60 -45.90
C MET A 1 -19.30 38.83 -45.13
N LYS A 2 -18.30 38.23 -45.80
CA LYS A 2 -16.93 38.77 -46.06
C LYS A 2 -16.23 39.16 -44.74
N GLY A 3 -15.06 38.65 -44.32
CA GLY A 3 -14.07 37.69 -44.84
C GLY A 3 -13.10 37.34 -43.69
N LYS A 4 -12.60 36.11 -43.55
CA LYS A 4 -11.28 35.63 -44.01
C LYS A 4 -10.20 36.70 -44.25
N LYS A 5 -9.03 36.49 -43.62
CA LYS A 5 -7.63 36.52 -44.15
C LYS A 5 -6.63 36.92 -43.03
N ILE A 6 -5.35 36.52 -42.90
CA ILE A 6 -4.39 35.58 -43.54
C ILE A 6 -3.02 35.77 -42.81
N PHE A 7 -2.23 34.67 -42.72
CA PHE A 7 -0.74 34.53 -42.69
C PHE A 7 0.19 35.28 -41.70
N SER A 8 1.09 34.51 -41.07
CA SER A 8 2.52 34.31 -41.47
C SER A 8 3.15 33.32 -40.45
N GLY A 9 3.67 32.12 -40.78
CA GLY A 9 4.93 31.86 -41.52
C GLY A 9 6.12 32.36 -40.67
N LEU A 10 7.19 31.63 -40.32
CA LEU A 10 7.92 30.47 -40.86
C LEU A 10 9.10 30.24 -39.86
N SER A 11 9.50 29.03 -39.44
CA SER A 11 10.75 28.35 -39.85
C SER A 11 11.31 27.60 -38.60
N LEU A 12 11.24 26.27 -38.51
CA LEU A 12 12.27 25.29 -38.91
C LEU A 12 13.67 25.55 -38.33
N LEU A 13 14.15 24.73 -37.38
CA LEU A 13 15.29 23.80 -37.57
C LEU A 13 15.56 22.94 -36.32
N VAL A 14 15.80 21.66 -36.60
CA VAL A 14 16.26 20.56 -35.75
C VAL A 14 17.75 20.69 -35.46
N LEU A 15 18.22 20.36 -34.25
CA LEU A 15 19.53 19.71 -34.09
C LEU A 15 19.63 18.86 -32.81
N LEU A 16 19.70 17.55 -33.04
CA LEU A 16 20.11 16.48 -32.15
C LEU A 16 21.65 16.48 -32.03
N LEU A 17 22.21 16.40 -30.82
CA LEU A 17 23.62 16.01 -30.62
C LEU A 17 23.74 15.06 -29.42
N VAL A 18 23.82 13.77 -29.76
CA VAL A 18 24.35 12.69 -28.92
C VAL A 18 25.87 12.67 -29.13
N PHE A 19 26.64 12.76 -28.05
CA PHE A 19 28.07 12.41 -28.07
C PHE A 19 28.29 11.13 -27.28
N ALA A 20 28.46 10.02 -28.01
CA ALA A 20 29.12 8.82 -27.52
C ALA A 20 30.57 8.86 -28.02
N THR A 21 31.54 8.81 -27.11
CA THR A 21 32.96 8.71 -27.44
C THR A 21 33.45 7.33 -27.03
N ALA A 22 33.85 6.54 -28.03
CA ALA A 22 34.58 5.29 -27.90
C ALA A 22 35.80 5.34 -28.83
N CYS A 23 36.97 4.93 -28.32
CA CYS A 23 38.16 4.38 -28.97
C CYS A 23 39.16 4.13 -27.81
N GLY A 24 39.58 2.91 -27.46
CA GLY A 24 40.44 1.97 -28.21
C GLY A 24 41.91 2.18 -27.77
N ASN A 25 42.84 1.23 -27.69
CA ASN A 25 42.94 -0.23 -27.81
C ASN A 25 44.39 -0.62 -27.39
N GLY A 26 44.65 -1.90 -27.05
CA GLY A 26 45.98 -2.55 -27.08
C GLY A 26 46.78 -2.54 -25.78
N GLY A 27 47.48 -3.59 -25.35
CA GLY A 27 47.80 -4.89 -25.94
C GLY A 27 48.74 -5.63 -24.96
N ALA A 28 48.67 -6.97 -24.95
CA ALA A 28 49.45 -7.84 -24.08
C ALA A 28 50.91 -7.99 -24.53
N THR A 29 51.84 -8.25 -23.59
CA THR A 29 52.81 -9.37 -23.54
C THR A 29 54.02 -9.04 -22.64
N GLY A 30 54.48 -10.03 -21.87
CA GLY A 30 55.78 -9.97 -21.18
C GLY A 30 55.84 -10.82 -19.91
N ALA A 31 56.28 -12.09 -20.04
CA ALA A 31 56.56 -13.00 -18.94
C ALA A 31 58.08 -13.17 -18.74
N ALA A 32 58.57 -13.19 -17.50
CA ALA A 32 59.77 -13.95 -17.09
C ALA A 32 59.86 -14.14 -15.55
N LYS A 33 60.07 -15.42 -15.18
CA LYS A 33 60.51 -16.08 -13.91
C LYS A 33 61.65 -15.34 -13.15
N GLN A 34 62.04 -15.60 -11.89
CA GLN A 34 62.00 -16.69 -10.87
C GLN A 34 62.48 -16.04 -9.54
N SER A 35 62.17 -16.43 -8.29
CA SER A 35 62.57 -17.64 -7.53
C SER A 35 62.13 -17.48 -6.05
N GLY A 36 61.69 -18.56 -5.36
CA GLY A 36 61.26 -18.58 -3.94
C GLY A 36 62.41 -18.61 -2.91
N PRO A 37 62.22 -18.99 -1.61
CA PRO A 37 61.06 -19.71 -1.02
C PRO A 37 60.55 -19.22 0.37
N SER A 38 59.53 -19.94 0.87
CA SER A 38 59.17 -20.20 2.29
C SER A 38 58.09 -19.35 3.00
N SER A 39 56.85 -19.87 2.89
CA SER A 39 55.93 -20.26 3.99
C SER A 39 55.82 -19.36 5.23
N LYS A 40 54.69 -18.65 5.35
CA LYS A 40 53.90 -18.56 6.60
C LYS A 40 52.41 -18.50 6.27
N ASN A 41 51.67 -19.46 6.83
CA ASN A 41 50.22 -19.42 6.98
C ASN A 41 49.81 -18.18 7.77
N GLY A 42 48.72 -17.55 7.36
CA GLY A 42 48.13 -16.40 8.05
C GLY A 42 46.84 -15.98 7.36
N GLU A 43 45.80 -16.77 7.60
CA GLU A 43 44.38 -16.42 7.61
C GLU A 43 43.89 -15.33 6.63
N SER A 44 43.09 -15.78 5.67
CA SER A 44 41.95 -15.00 5.18
C SER A 44 41.24 -14.39 6.37
N SER A 45 41.37 -13.07 6.53
CA SER A 45 40.45 -12.29 7.34
C SER A 45 39.10 -12.32 6.65
N THR A 46 38.34 -13.37 6.95
CA THR A 46 36.89 -13.38 6.94
C THR A 46 36.45 -12.05 7.54
N GLN A 47 35.80 -11.19 6.75
CA GLN A 47 35.14 -10.03 7.31
C GLN A 47 34.06 -10.55 8.26
N GLN A 48 34.40 -10.55 9.55
CA GLN A 48 33.45 -10.66 10.65
C GLN A 48 32.45 -9.53 10.44
N GLY A 49 31.21 -9.90 10.08
CA GLY A 49 30.09 -8.97 10.12
C GLY A 49 30.04 -8.34 11.50
N ASN A 50 30.18 -7.02 11.56
CA ASN A 50 30.02 -6.25 12.78
C ASN A 50 28.69 -6.68 13.43
N GLN A 51 28.72 -6.95 14.74
CA GLN A 51 27.48 -6.95 15.50
C GLN A 51 26.80 -5.60 15.26
N GLY A 52 25.60 -5.68 14.68
CA GLY A 52 25.04 -4.66 13.82
C GLY A 52 24.87 -3.29 14.47
N ASP A 53 25.30 -2.25 13.74
CA ASP A 53 24.92 -0.87 14.03
C ASP A 53 23.39 -0.76 13.98
N TRP A 54 22.78 -0.52 15.15
CA TRP A 54 21.36 -0.23 15.23
C TRP A 54 21.06 1.17 14.69
N PRO A 55 19.90 1.41 14.05
CA PRO A 55 19.52 2.75 13.61
C PRO A 55 19.32 3.67 14.83
N LYS A 56 19.62 4.96 14.67
CA LYS A 56 19.38 5.95 15.75
C LYS A 56 17.90 6.18 16.02
N GLU A 57 17.06 5.99 15.00
CA GLU A 57 15.61 6.19 15.08
C GLU A 57 14.88 5.09 14.30
N LEU A 58 13.77 4.63 14.85
CA LEU A 58 12.79 3.75 14.21
C LEU A 58 11.45 4.49 14.13
N ARG A 59 10.97 4.74 12.91
CA ARG A 59 9.73 5.48 12.66
C ARG A 59 8.61 4.51 12.28
N ILE A 60 7.58 4.44 13.11
CA ILE A 60 6.51 3.46 12.99
C ILE A 60 5.20 4.17 12.61
N GLY A 61 4.66 3.81 11.44
CA GLY A 61 3.34 4.22 10.99
C GLY A 61 2.23 3.29 11.51
N TYR A 62 1.13 3.86 12.00
CA TYR A 62 -0.02 3.07 12.45
C TYR A 62 -1.35 3.73 12.10
N GLN A 63 -2.42 2.94 12.13
CA GLN A 63 -3.81 3.40 12.07
C GLN A 63 -4.49 3.14 13.41
N LYS A 64 -5.55 3.89 13.75
CA LYS A 64 -6.31 3.71 15.01
C LYS A 64 -6.83 2.29 15.25
N SER A 65 -6.99 1.51 14.19
CA SER A 65 -7.49 0.13 14.21
C SER A 65 -6.40 -0.94 14.41
N SER A 66 -5.11 -0.54 14.41
CA SER A 66 -3.98 -1.47 14.44
C SER A 66 -3.63 -1.93 15.85
N LEU A 67 -3.14 -3.18 15.99
CA LEU A 67 -2.53 -3.62 17.24
C LEU A 67 -1.36 -2.72 17.69
N LEU A 68 -0.71 -2.05 16.73
CA LEU A 68 0.35 -1.08 17.00
C LEU A 68 -0.08 0.06 17.92
N LEU A 69 -1.37 0.42 17.96
CA LEU A 69 -1.87 1.41 18.94
C LEU A 69 -1.69 0.91 20.38
N PHE A 70 -1.99 -0.36 20.65
CA PHE A 70 -1.79 -0.96 21.97
C PHE A 70 -0.31 -1.14 22.30
N VAL A 71 0.51 -1.52 21.31
CA VAL A 71 1.97 -1.64 21.46
C VAL A 71 2.57 -0.28 21.82
N LYS A 72 2.16 0.78 21.12
CA LYS A 72 2.54 2.18 21.41
C LYS A 72 2.14 2.59 22.83
N GLN A 73 0.93 2.27 23.27
CA GLN A 73 0.48 2.59 24.64
C GLN A 73 1.32 1.87 25.70
N LYS A 74 1.71 0.61 25.46
CA LYS A 74 2.56 -0.17 26.36
C LYS A 74 4.04 0.18 26.29
N ARG A 75 4.47 0.92 25.25
CA ARG A 75 5.87 1.30 25.01
C ARG A 75 6.84 0.12 24.94
N SER A 76 6.35 -1.07 24.59
CA SER A 76 7.14 -2.30 24.66
C SER A 76 8.25 -2.38 23.61
N ILE A 77 8.11 -1.66 22.49
CA ILE A 77 9.17 -1.57 21.47
C ILE A 77 10.29 -0.65 21.98
N GLU A 78 9.92 0.50 22.55
CA GLU A 78 10.85 1.45 23.15
C GLU A 78 11.69 0.79 24.25
N GLU A 79 11.05 0.07 25.16
CA GLU A 79 11.74 -0.65 26.23
C GLU A 79 12.75 -1.65 25.68
N ARG A 80 12.35 -2.45 24.68
CA ARG A 80 13.20 -3.48 24.08
C ARG A 80 14.36 -2.92 23.27
N LEU A 81 14.20 -1.75 22.66
CA LEU A 81 15.24 -1.12 21.84
C LEU A 81 16.09 -0.10 22.60
N SER A 82 15.72 0.22 23.85
CA SER A 82 16.44 1.19 24.69
C SER A 82 17.90 0.79 24.94
N SER A 83 18.19 -0.50 25.17
CA SER A 83 19.55 -1.03 25.35
C SER A 83 20.43 -0.90 24.10
N HIS A 84 19.81 -0.61 22.96
CA HIS A 84 20.47 -0.43 21.67
C HIS A 84 20.55 1.04 21.24
N GLY A 85 20.09 1.97 22.09
CA GLY A 85 20.16 3.42 21.82
C GLY A 85 19.22 3.90 20.70
N VAL A 86 18.19 3.12 20.36
CA VAL A 86 17.22 3.45 19.29
C VAL A 86 16.08 4.29 19.85
N HIS A 87 15.80 5.42 19.23
CA HIS A 87 14.60 6.22 19.50
C HIS A 87 13.42 5.70 18.66
N VAL A 88 12.22 5.58 19.25
CA VAL A 88 11.02 5.19 18.49
C VAL A 88 10.08 6.37 18.34
N SER A 89 9.73 6.68 17.09
CA SER A 89 8.78 7.72 16.72
C SER A 89 7.54 7.09 16.10
N TRP A 90 6.36 7.57 16.48
CA TRP A 90 5.08 7.03 16.03
C TRP A 90 4.31 8.04 15.19
N PHE A 91 3.80 7.60 14.04
CA PHE A 91 3.07 8.43 13.09
C PHE A 91 1.69 7.83 12.81
N GLU A 92 0.64 8.58 13.11
CA GLU A 92 -0.73 8.14 12.86
C GLU A 92 -1.18 8.50 11.45
N PHE A 93 -1.81 7.55 10.76
CA PHE A 93 -2.37 7.72 9.44
C PHE A 93 -3.87 7.42 9.44
N GLN A 94 -4.62 8.18 8.64
CA GLN A 94 -6.07 8.02 8.50
C GLN A 94 -6.44 6.73 7.74
N SER A 95 -5.63 6.34 6.75
CA SER A 95 -5.86 5.15 5.91
C SER A 95 -4.53 4.53 5.44
N GLY A 96 -4.60 3.33 4.87
CA GLY A 96 -3.43 2.62 4.31
C GLY A 96 -2.68 3.36 3.18
N PRO A 97 -3.35 3.99 2.20
CA PRO A 97 -2.68 4.70 1.10
C PRO A 97 -1.67 5.78 1.55
N PRO A 98 -2.02 6.78 2.38
CA PRO A 98 -1.05 7.77 2.83
C PRO A 98 0.07 7.16 3.70
N LEU A 99 -0.20 6.06 4.40
CA LEU A 99 0.83 5.32 5.14
C LEU A 99 1.85 4.69 4.18
N LEU A 100 1.39 4.04 3.11
CA LEU A 100 2.26 3.43 2.11
C LEU A 100 3.03 4.48 1.30
N GLU A 101 2.42 5.64 1.02
CA GLU A 101 3.12 6.79 0.44
C GLU A 101 4.26 7.26 1.35
N ALA A 102 4.01 7.36 2.67
CA ALA A 102 5.03 7.73 3.64
C ALA A 102 6.14 6.66 3.77
N LEU A 103 5.79 5.37 3.70
CA LEU A 103 6.74 4.26 3.72
C LEU A 103 7.65 4.30 2.49
N ASN A 104 7.05 4.42 1.30
CA ASN A 104 7.79 4.50 0.03
C ASN A 104 8.67 5.76 -0.06
N ALA A 105 8.25 6.88 0.54
CA ALA A 105 9.03 8.10 0.62
C ALA A 105 10.12 8.07 1.72
N GLY A 106 10.29 6.94 2.43
CA GLY A 106 11.24 6.79 3.52
C GLY A 106 10.95 7.75 4.69
N LYS A 107 9.68 8.11 4.92
CA LYS A 107 9.22 8.94 6.04
C LYS A 107 8.87 8.11 7.28
N ILE A 108 8.50 6.85 7.07
CA ILE A 108 8.41 5.82 8.11
C ILE A 108 9.21 4.60 7.65
N ASP A 109 9.64 3.76 8.58
CA ASP A 109 10.47 2.57 8.33
C ASP A 109 9.63 1.30 8.39
N ILE A 110 8.65 1.27 9.29
CA ILE A 110 7.71 0.15 9.46
C ILE A 110 6.31 0.74 9.52
N GLY A 111 5.32 0.06 8.94
CA GLY A 111 3.94 0.45 9.13
C GLY A 111 2.98 -0.72 9.01
N TYR A 112 1.86 -0.61 9.72
CA TYR A 112 0.72 -1.50 9.56
C TYR A 112 -0.36 -0.84 8.71
N SER A 113 -0.84 -1.58 7.71
CA SER A 113 -2.03 -1.23 6.94
C SER A 113 -2.90 -2.49 6.78
N GLY A 114 -4.17 -2.30 6.42
CA GLY A 114 -4.99 -3.40 5.91
C GLY A 114 -4.33 -4.09 4.71
N GLY A 115 -4.65 -5.39 4.52
CA GLY A 115 -3.98 -6.23 3.52
C GLY A 115 -4.11 -5.76 2.07
N ALA A 116 -5.27 -5.22 1.67
CA ALA A 116 -5.49 -4.78 0.28
C ALA A 116 -4.53 -3.66 -0.17
N PRO A 117 -4.31 -2.58 0.60
CA PRO A 117 -3.27 -1.59 0.29
C PRO A 117 -1.87 -2.18 0.09
N ALA A 118 -1.45 -3.14 0.93
CA ALA A 118 -0.12 -3.73 0.82
C ALA A 118 0.03 -4.54 -0.48
N VAL A 119 -0.98 -5.34 -0.84
CA VAL A 119 -1.02 -6.04 -2.13
C VAL A 119 -0.98 -5.06 -3.31
N LEU A 120 -1.72 -3.95 -3.23
CA LEU A 120 -1.70 -2.92 -4.27
C LEU A 120 -0.34 -2.24 -4.40
N ALA A 121 0.34 -1.98 -3.29
CA ALA A 121 1.67 -1.38 -3.32
C ALA A 121 2.73 -2.34 -3.84
N GLU A 122 2.63 -3.64 -3.50
CA GLU A 122 3.54 -4.67 -4.00
C GLU A 122 3.39 -4.91 -5.51
N ALA A 123 2.20 -4.73 -6.05
CA ALA A 123 1.97 -4.84 -7.50
C ALA A 123 2.68 -3.73 -8.32
N ASN A 124 3.22 -2.69 -7.67
CA ASN A 124 3.97 -1.64 -8.37
C ASN A 124 5.36 -2.15 -8.78
N PRO A 125 5.76 -1.99 -10.06
CA PRO A 125 7.11 -2.33 -10.51
C PRO A 125 8.17 -1.61 -9.67
N GLY A 126 9.06 -2.36 -9.03
CA GLY A 126 10.12 -1.83 -8.18
C GLY A 126 9.75 -1.64 -6.71
N SER A 127 8.62 -2.20 -6.24
CA SER A 127 8.35 -2.33 -4.81
C SER A 127 9.52 -3.01 -4.09
N GLN A 128 9.93 -2.43 -2.96
CA GLN A 128 10.92 -3.03 -2.03
C GLN A 128 10.26 -3.33 -0.68
N LEU A 129 8.94 -3.53 -0.67
CA LEU A 129 8.21 -3.78 0.55
C LEU A 129 8.54 -5.17 1.11
N VAL A 130 8.76 -5.22 2.42
CA VAL A 130 9.00 -6.47 3.14
C VAL A 130 7.86 -6.69 4.12
N TYR A 131 7.19 -7.84 4.00
CA TYR A 131 6.14 -8.25 4.91
C TYR A 131 6.74 -8.87 6.18
N LEU A 132 6.57 -8.20 7.32
CA LEU A 132 7.15 -8.63 8.59
C LEU A 132 6.23 -9.53 9.42
N ALA A 133 4.93 -9.22 9.43
CA ALA A 133 3.94 -9.89 10.27
C ALA A 133 2.53 -9.70 9.69
N TYR A 134 1.59 -10.49 10.22
CA TYR A 134 0.17 -10.43 9.88
C TYR A 134 -0.66 -10.25 11.15
N GLU A 135 -1.64 -9.35 11.10
CA GLU A 135 -2.68 -9.19 12.13
C GLU A 135 -4.01 -9.75 11.60
N PRO A 136 -4.82 -10.44 12.43
CA PRO A 136 -6.15 -10.88 12.04
C PRO A 136 -7.02 -9.73 11.51
N GLU A 137 -7.96 -10.06 10.63
CA GLU A 137 -8.81 -9.07 9.97
C GLU A 137 -9.69 -8.32 10.97
N VAL A 138 -9.55 -6.99 11.03
CA VAL A 138 -10.47 -6.11 11.76
C VAL A 138 -11.80 -5.99 11.02
N ALA A 139 -12.91 -5.82 11.77
CA ALA A 139 -14.23 -5.78 11.18
C ALA A 139 -14.35 -4.62 10.19
N ARG A 140 -15.02 -4.91 9.06
CA ARG A 140 -15.29 -3.96 7.98
C ARG A 140 -16.61 -4.29 7.32
N ALA A 141 -17.33 -3.27 6.89
CA ALA A 141 -18.67 -3.43 6.34
C ALA A 141 -19.03 -2.28 5.39
N ILE A 142 -20.07 -2.52 4.60
CA ILE A 142 -20.87 -1.45 3.99
C ILE A 142 -21.99 -1.13 4.97
N VAL A 143 -22.09 0.13 5.38
CA VAL A 143 -23.14 0.62 6.25
C VAL A 143 -24.05 1.58 5.50
N VAL A 144 -25.32 1.60 5.89
CA VAL A 144 -26.35 2.49 5.37
C VAL A 144 -27.09 3.15 6.54
N PRO A 145 -27.72 4.32 6.35
CA PRO A 145 -28.56 4.91 7.39
C PRO A 145 -29.61 3.91 7.89
N LYS A 146 -29.98 3.99 9.18
CA LYS A 146 -30.93 3.06 9.83
C LYS A 146 -32.18 2.78 9.01
N ASN A 147 -32.80 3.85 8.52
CA ASN A 147 -34.06 3.86 7.78
C ASN A 147 -33.85 3.88 6.25
N SER A 148 -32.64 3.55 5.78
CA SER A 148 -32.34 3.49 4.35
C SER A 148 -33.18 2.41 3.66
N THR A 149 -33.63 2.72 2.44
CA THR A 149 -34.30 1.77 1.54
C THR A 149 -33.33 0.78 0.88
N ILE A 150 -32.03 0.90 1.16
CA ILE A 150 -30.98 0.00 0.65
C ILE A 150 -30.98 -1.26 1.54
N HIS A 151 -31.40 -2.39 0.98
CA HIS A 151 -31.52 -3.66 1.71
C HIS A 151 -30.58 -4.74 1.16
N SER A 152 -30.09 -4.56 -0.06
CA SER A 152 -29.18 -5.47 -0.76
C SER A 152 -28.03 -4.71 -1.44
N LEU A 153 -27.00 -5.44 -1.85
CA LEU A 153 -25.89 -4.88 -2.62
C LEU A 153 -26.34 -4.34 -3.98
N SER A 154 -27.36 -4.93 -4.60
CA SER A 154 -27.93 -4.47 -5.87
C SER A 154 -28.55 -3.07 -5.77
N ASP A 155 -29.06 -2.71 -4.58
CA ASP A 155 -29.68 -1.40 -4.32
C ASP A 155 -28.65 -0.25 -4.27
N LEU A 156 -27.35 -0.57 -4.29
CA LEU A 156 -26.28 0.43 -4.38
C LEU A 156 -26.21 1.08 -5.77
N LYS A 157 -26.83 0.50 -6.80
CA LYS A 157 -26.83 1.06 -8.16
C LYS A 157 -27.39 2.49 -8.15
N GLY A 158 -26.63 3.43 -8.69
CA GLY A 158 -26.94 4.85 -8.74
C GLY A 158 -26.80 5.60 -7.41
N LYS A 159 -26.41 4.92 -6.32
CA LYS A 159 -26.27 5.53 -4.98
C LYS A 159 -24.91 6.17 -4.80
N LYS A 160 -24.85 7.18 -3.92
CA LYS A 160 -23.60 7.79 -3.46
C LYS A 160 -22.97 6.91 -2.40
N VAL A 161 -21.80 6.34 -2.69
CA VAL A 161 -21.10 5.45 -1.76
C VAL A 161 -19.76 6.06 -1.37
N ALA A 162 -19.61 6.38 -0.09
CA ALA A 162 -18.35 6.87 0.47
C ALA A 162 -17.36 5.73 0.72
N PHE A 163 -16.10 5.95 0.39
CA PHE A 163 -14.97 5.08 0.77
C PHE A 163 -13.65 5.84 0.60
N ALA A 164 -12.59 5.38 1.26
CA ALA A 164 -11.24 5.89 1.01
C ALA A 164 -10.61 5.14 -0.17
N LYS A 165 -10.34 5.83 -1.29
CA LYS A 165 -9.73 5.23 -2.48
C LYS A 165 -8.37 4.58 -2.16
N GLY A 166 -8.17 3.35 -2.63
CA GLY A 166 -6.94 2.57 -2.41
C GLY A 166 -6.86 1.88 -1.04
N SER A 167 -7.85 2.07 -0.17
CA SER A 167 -7.90 1.42 1.15
C SER A 167 -8.50 0.00 1.10
N SER A 168 -8.51 -0.69 2.24
CA SER A 168 -9.29 -1.93 2.42
C SER A 168 -10.78 -1.73 2.15
N ALA A 169 -11.37 -0.59 2.50
CA ALA A 169 -12.76 -0.28 2.16
C ALA A 169 -12.99 -0.20 0.65
N HIS A 170 -12.01 0.32 -0.11
CA HIS A 170 -12.12 0.34 -1.56
C HIS A 170 -12.16 -1.08 -2.14
N TYR A 171 -11.28 -1.96 -1.67
CA TYR A 171 -11.30 -3.38 -2.05
C TYR A 171 -12.63 -4.05 -1.66
N THR A 172 -13.08 -3.86 -0.42
CA THR A 172 -14.37 -4.40 0.06
C THR A 172 -15.54 -3.96 -0.81
N LEU A 173 -15.59 -2.69 -1.21
CA LEU A 173 -16.62 -2.19 -2.12
C LEU A 173 -16.58 -2.88 -3.49
N LEU A 174 -15.39 -2.97 -4.10
CA LEU A 174 -15.22 -3.59 -5.41
C LEU A 174 -15.61 -5.08 -5.38
N SER A 175 -15.15 -5.82 -4.36
CA SER A 175 -15.51 -7.22 -4.17
C SER A 175 -17.02 -7.40 -3.97
N ALA A 176 -17.67 -6.51 -3.21
CA ALA A 176 -19.11 -6.55 -2.97
C ALA A 176 -19.90 -6.35 -4.26
N LEU A 177 -19.60 -5.29 -5.01
CA LEU A 177 -20.28 -4.95 -6.26
C LEU A 177 -20.13 -6.11 -7.26
N ALA A 178 -18.94 -6.70 -7.36
CA ALA A 178 -18.69 -7.84 -8.23
C ALA A 178 -19.60 -9.05 -7.92
N THR A 179 -19.98 -9.29 -6.66
CA THR A 179 -20.88 -10.41 -6.30
C THR A 179 -22.30 -10.29 -6.87
N VAL A 180 -22.71 -9.07 -7.24
CA VAL A 180 -24.03 -8.77 -7.82
C VAL A 180 -23.92 -8.28 -9.26
N GLY A 181 -22.75 -8.44 -9.89
CA GLY A 181 -22.52 -8.02 -11.27
C GLY A 181 -22.50 -6.50 -11.47
N LEU A 182 -22.34 -5.72 -10.40
CA LEU A 182 -22.15 -4.27 -10.45
C LEU A 182 -20.67 -3.94 -10.51
N SER A 183 -20.38 -2.76 -11.05
CA SER A 183 -19.06 -2.16 -11.13
C SER A 183 -19.04 -0.81 -10.41
N ILE A 184 -17.84 -0.23 -10.23
CA ILE A 184 -17.72 1.11 -9.65
C ILE A 184 -18.45 2.19 -10.49
N SER A 185 -18.60 1.97 -11.80
CA SER A 185 -19.35 2.87 -12.70
C SER A 185 -20.87 2.79 -12.54
N ASP A 186 -21.38 1.76 -11.87
CA ASP A 186 -22.82 1.63 -11.58
C ASP A 186 -23.24 2.44 -10.34
N ILE A 187 -22.30 3.04 -9.62
CA ILE A 187 -22.55 3.84 -8.42
C ILE A 187 -22.02 5.28 -8.62
N THR A 188 -22.32 6.17 -7.67
CA THR A 188 -21.63 7.46 -7.55
C THR A 188 -20.53 7.33 -6.49
N PRO A 189 -19.25 7.10 -6.85
CA PRO A 189 -18.19 6.94 -5.88
C PRO A 189 -17.83 8.28 -5.23
N VAL A 190 -17.76 8.31 -3.90
CA VAL A 190 -17.38 9.50 -3.12
C VAL A 190 -16.10 9.18 -2.34
N ASN A 191 -14.97 9.72 -2.81
CA ASN A 191 -13.67 9.46 -2.20
C ASN A 191 -13.45 10.36 -0.98
N LEU A 192 -13.58 9.80 0.22
CA LEU A 192 -13.42 10.51 1.49
C LEU A 192 -12.59 9.70 2.48
N GLN A 193 -11.76 10.38 3.26
CA GLN A 193 -11.07 9.76 4.40
C GLN A 193 -12.09 9.47 5.51
N PRO A 194 -11.79 8.53 6.43
CA PRO A 194 -12.76 8.07 7.44
C PRO A 194 -13.46 9.18 8.24
N SER A 195 -12.74 10.21 8.69
CA SER A 195 -13.31 11.33 9.45
C SER A 195 -14.33 12.14 8.64
N ASP A 196 -14.03 12.39 7.36
CA ASP A 196 -14.85 13.20 6.48
C ASP A 196 -16.05 12.39 5.98
N ALA A 197 -15.82 11.10 5.70
CA ALA A 197 -16.85 10.15 5.30
C ALA A 197 -17.90 9.96 6.41
N ARG A 198 -17.47 9.90 7.68
CA ARG A 198 -18.36 9.88 8.85
C ARG A 198 -19.28 11.10 8.85
N THR A 199 -18.69 12.29 8.73
CA THR A 199 -19.45 13.56 8.75
C THR A 199 -20.45 13.60 7.59
N ALA A 200 -20.04 13.19 6.39
CA ALA A 200 -20.92 13.13 5.22
C ALA A 200 -22.05 12.10 5.40
N PHE A 201 -21.75 10.95 6.00
CA PHE A 201 -22.73 9.90 6.29
C PHE A 201 -23.77 10.36 7.32
N GLU A 202 -23.34 10.98 8.42
CA GLU A 202 -24.23 11.54 9.45
C GLU A 202 -25.14 12.65 8.92
N ARG A 203 -24.66 13.44 7.96
CA ARG A 203 -25.44 14.50 7.29
C ARG A 203 -26.37 13.98 6.20
N GLY A 204 -26.23 12.72 5.78
CA GLY A 204 -26.97 12.17 4.65
C GLY A 204 -26.47 12.66 3.28
N ASP A 205 -25.24 13.17 3.19
CA ASP A 205 -24.60 13.57 1.93
C ASP A 205 -24.26 12.36 1.06
N VAL A 206 -24.15 11.18 1.67
CA VAL A 206 -23.91 9.87 1.04
C VAL A 206 -24.95 8.85 1.49
N ASP A 207 -25.34 7.95 0.59
CA ASP A 207 -26.37 6.94 0.83
C ASP A 207 -25.84 5.70 1.54
N ALA A 208 -24.55 5.41 1.36
CA ALA A 208 -23.84 4.30 1.97
C ALA A 208 -22.37 4.67 2.22
N TRP A 209 -21.74 3.98 3.17
CA TRP A 209 -20.33 4.17 3.50
C TRP A 209 -19.66 2.81 3.72
N VAL A 210 -18.49 2.61 3.12
CA VAL A 210 -17.67 1.43 3.34
C VAL A 210 -16.54 1.77 4.30
N ILE A 211 -16.48 1.04 5.42
CA ILE A 211 -15.62 1.41 6.54
C ILE A 211 -15.17 0.21 7.37
N TRP A 212 -14.17 0.41 8.23
CA TRP A 212 -13.62 -0.56 9.18
C TRP A 212 -13.59 0.02 10.60
N ASP A 213 -13.42 -0.83 11.60
CA ASP A 213 -13.26 -0.39 13.00
C ASP A 213 -12.08 0.56 13.19
N PRO A 214 -12.12 1.50 14.16
CA PRO A 214 -13.22 1.74 15.11
C PRO A 214 -14.36 2.58 14.53
N TYR A 215 -14.23 3.07 13.30
CA TYR A 215 -15.24 3.92 12.67
C TYR A 215 -16.53 3.16 12.35
N LEU A 216 -16.43 1.86 12.07
CA LEU A 216 -17.61 0.99 11.92
C LEU A 216 -18.41 0.90 13.23
N ALA A 217 -17.79 0.49 14.33
CA ALA A 217 -18.43 0.46 15.63
C ALA A 217 -19.05 1.82 16.02
N ASP A 218 -18.31 2.92 15.79
CA ASP A 218 -18.81 4.27 16.07
C ASP A 218 -20.03 4.65 15.19
N ALA A 219 -20.05 4.23 13.93
CA ALA A 219 -21.22 4.45 13.06
C ALA A 219 -22.45 3.65 13.54
N GLU A 220 -22.26 2.43 14.02
CA GLU A 220 -23.34 1.60 14.57
C GLU A 220 -23.88 2.20 15.87
N GLU A 221 -22.99 2.63 16.78
CA GLU A 221 -23.34 3.11 18.11
C GLU A 221 -23.93 4.53 18.08
N HIS A 222 -23.27 5.47 17.38
CA HIS A 222 -23.62 6.89 17.45
C HIS A 222 -24.46 7.38 16.27
N ALA A 223 -24.26 6.82 15.06
CA ALA A 223 -25.04 7.20 13.88
C ALA A 223 -26.25 6.26 13.64
N GLY A 224 -26.39 5.19 14.43
CA GLY A 224 -27.44 4.19 14.27
C GLY A 224 -27.37 3.47 12.93
N ALA A 225 -26.18 3.40 12.33
CA ALA A 225 -25.98 2.82 11.03
C ALA A 225 -26.38 1.34 11.01
N ARG A 226 -26.92 0.88 9.88
CA ARG A 226 -27.26 -0.51 9.65
C ARG A 226 -26.23 -1.13 8.71
N ILE A 227 -25.65 -2.25 9.11
CA ILE A 227 -24.79 -3.04 8.23
C ILE A 227 -25.63 -3.61 7.07
N LEU A 228 -25.17 -3.34 5.84
CA LEU A 228 -25.70 -3.95 4.63
C LEU A 228 -25.08 -5.34 4.47
N ARG A 229 -25.92 -6.38 4.52
CA ARG A 229 -25.43 -7.77 4.52
C ARG A 229 -24.71 -8.09 3.21
N MET A 230 -23.46 -8.50 3.33
CA MET A 230 -22.63 -8.92 2.20
C MET A 230 -22.56 -10.45 2.19
N ARG A 231 -22.60 -11.08 1.02
CA ARG A 231 -22.17 -12.47 0.92
C ARG A 231 -20.66 -12.51 1.16
N ARG A 232 -20.19 -13.42 2.01
CA ARG A 232 -18.74 -13.61 2.17
C ARG A 232 -18.18 -14.12 0.84
N VAL A 233 -17.32 -13.32 0.23
CA VAL A 233 -16.48 -13.80 -0.85
C VAL A 233 -15.35 -14.56 -0.20
N CYS A 234 -15.39 -15.88 -0.32
CA CYS A 234 -14.25 -16.70 0.06
C CYS A 234 -13.22 -16.59 -1.06
N LEU A 235 -11.99 -16.23 -0.71
CA LEU A 235 -10.86 -16.49 -1.58
C LEU A 235 -10.69 -18.02 -1.62
N ALA A 236 -11.34 -18.67 -2.57
CA ALA A 236 -11.01 -20.06 -2.88
C ALA A 236 -9.70 -20.04 -3.65
N ASN A 237 -8.62 -20.44 -2.98
CA ASN A 237 -7.26 -20.61 -3.50
C ASN A 237 -6.48 -19.30 -3.70
N MET A 238 -5.99 -18.73 -2.60
CA MET A 238 -4.72 -18.01 -2.65
C MET A 238 -3.62 -19.03 -2.32
N ASP A 239 -3.22 -19.81 -3.32
CA ASP A 239 -2.06 -20.70 -3.19
C ASP A 239 -0.82 -19.84 -3.48
N LEU A 240 -0.24 -19.28 -2.42
CA LEU A 240 1.06 -18.60 -2.49
C LEU A 240 2.15 -19.69 -2.48
N SER A 241 2.27 -20.44 -3.57
CA SER A 241 3.37 -21.40 -3.72
C SER A 241 4.64 -20.65 -4.10
N TRP A 242 5.63 -20.70 -3.21
CA TRP A 242 6.99 -20.23 -3.47
C TRP A 242 7.76 -21.29 -4.26
N GLU A 243 8.03 -21.04 -5.53
CA GLU A 243 8.99 -21.81 -6.33
C GLU A 243 10.08 -20.86 -6.84
N ASP A 244 11.35 -21.25 -6.66
CA ASP A 244 12.53 -20.61 -7.26
C ASP A 244 12.65 -19.08 -7.11
N GLY A 245 12.27 -18.56 -5.94
CA GLY A 245 12.55 -17.16 -5.56
C GLY A 245 11.71 -16.10 -6.29
N ASN A 246 10.67 -16.50 -7.03
CA ASN A 246 9.72 -15.58 -7.66
C ASN A 246 8.27 -15.88 -7.23
N MET A 247 7.52 -14.82 -6.94
CA MET A 247 6.09 -14.93 -6.65
C MET A 247 5.31 -15.22 -7.94
N CYS A 248 4.84 -16.45 -8.11
CA CYS A 248 3.95 -16.80 -9.21
C CYS A 248 2.50 -16.38 -8.90
N SER A 249 2.07 -15.24 -9.46
CA SER A 249 0.68 -14.78 -9.40
C SER A 249 -0.20 -15.58 -10.36
N ASN A 250 -0.96 -16.54 -9.85
CA ASN A 250 -2.15 -17.03 -10.55
C ASN A 250 -3.36 -16.16 -10.18
N ILE A 251 -4.10 -15.72 -11.21
CA ILE A 251 -5.24 -14.79 -11.15
C ILE A 251 -6.22 -15.17 -10.03
N LEU A 252 -6.53 -14.20 -9.17
CA LEU A 252 -7.57 -14.26 -8.12
C LEU A 252 -8.90 -14.77 -8.72
N LYS A 253 -9.26 -16.03 -8.42
CA LYS A 253 -10.59 -16.57 -8.71
C LYS A 253 -11.48 -16.36 -7.49
N PHE A 254 -12.33 -15.34 -7.54
CA PHE A 254 -13.37 -15.15 -6.54
C PHE A 254 -14.41 -16.26 -6.68
N ARG A 255 -14.65 -17.04 -5.62
CA ARG A 255 -15.81 -17.93 -5.50
C ARG A 255 -16.73 -17.43 -4.40
N THR A 256 -18.03 -17.49 -4.66
CA THR A 256 -19.02 -17.26 -3.61
C THR A 256 -19.04 -18.45 -2.65
N CYS A 257 -18.93 -18.17 -1.36
CA CYS A 257 -19.58 -18.97 -0.33
C CYS A 257 -21.06 -18.50 -0.24
#